data_AF-A0A3D4JQW1-F1
#
_entry.id   AF-A0A3D4JQW1-F1
#
_cell.length_a   1.000
_cell.length_b   1.000
_cell.length_c   1.000
_cell.angle_alpha   90.00
_cell.angle_beta   90.00
_cell.angle_gamma   90.00
#
_symmetry.space_group_name_H-M   'P 1'
#
loop_
_entity.id
_entity.type
_entity.pdbx_description
1 polymer ?
#
loop_
_entity_poly.entity_id
_entity_poly.type
_entity_poly.pdbx_seq_one_letter_code
_entity_poly.pdbx_strand_id
1 'polypeptide(L)'
;FGRQVKDYLPVPQQGTQNGAIYTSPLSNATQPALYGAEKIYSEKILENSPLERILQQKQVGNAWNDKPVQFGYDANTTADAVKKYTTVTTWVNGATSSVLSQSSEYAAAQLYKNTVTDEDGNITIEFKNGEGQVLLVRKMNGTQSVDTYYVYNEYNQLAYVISPLASVSGAVDDAT
;
A
#
# COMPACT_ATOMS: atom_id res chain seq x y z
N PHE A 1 9.49 23.49 -1.26
CA PHE A 1 10.44 23.56 -0.12
C PHE A 1 9.66 23.57 1.19
N GLY A 2 10.20 23.03 2.28
CA GLY A 2 9.50 22.95 3.58
C GLY A 2 8.85 21.61 3.91
N ARG A 3 9.15 20.55 3.15
CA ARG A 3 8.63 19.19 3.41
C ARG A 3 9.60 18.40 4.25
N GLN A 4 9.09 17.77 5.29
CA GLN A 4 9.85 16.83 6.09
C GLN A 4 9.98 15.51 5.34
N VAL A 5 11.11 15.33 4.66
CA VAL A 5 11.47 14.09 3.95
C VAL A 5 12.29 13.14 4.81
N LYS A 6 12.79 13.60 5.96
CA LYS A 6 13.55 12.81 6.91
C LYS A 6 12.85 12.77 8.25
N ASP A 7 12.73 11.58 8.81
CA ASP A 7 12.22 11.35 10.16
C ASP A 7 13.30 10.70 10.99
N TYR A 8 13.79 11.42 12.00
CA TYR A 8 14.99 11.07 12.76
C TYR A 8 14.62 10.30 14.02
N LEU A 9 15.43 9.31 14.39
CA LEU A 9 15.38 8.71 15.72
C LEU A 9 15.63 9.76 16.81
N PRO A 10 15.08 9.58 18.02
CA PRO A 10 15.34 10.47 19.15
C PRO A 10 16.85 10.58 19.43
N VAL A 11 17.37 11.80 19.51
CA VAL A 11 18.78 12.05 19.87
C VAL A 11 18.84 12.61 21.30
N PRO A 12 19.37 11.86 22.27
CA PRO A 12 19.56 12.34 23.64
C PRO A 12 20.41 13.62 23.68
N GLN A 13 20.01 14.56 24.53
CA GLN A 13 20.73 15.82 24.75
C GLN A 13 21.42 15.78 26.13
N GLN A 14 22.58 16.44 26.25
CA GLN A 14 23.40 16.38 27.47
C GLN A 14 22.78 17.08 28.69
N GLY A 15 21.75 17.90 28.48
CA GLY A 15 21.03 18.60 29.54
C GLY A 15 19.90 19.44 28.97
N THR A 16 18.98 19.89 29.83
CA THR A 16 17.86 20.76 29.45
C THR A 16 18.34 22.16 29.07
N GLN A 17 17.72 22.76 28.07
CA GLN A 17 17.92 24.16 27.68
C GLN A 17 16.86 25.10 28.30
N ASN A 18 16.15 24.64 29.34
CA ASN A 18 15.06 25.38 30.00
C ASN A 18 14.00 25.91 29.01
N GLY A 19 13.66 25.09 28.01
CA GLY A 19 12.68 25.43 26.97
C GLY A 19 13.25 26.13 25.73
N ALA A 20 14.55 26.46 25.70
CA ALA A 20 15.18 26.96 24.47
C ALA A 20 15.47 25.85 23.46
N ILE A 21 15.59 26.22 22.18
CA ILE A 21 15.85 25.30 21.06
C ILE A 21 17.31 24.86 21.07
N TYR A 22 17.55 23.56 20.87
CA TYR A 22 18.89 23.04 20.58
C TYR A 22 19.31 23.46 19.17
N THR A 23 20.39 24.26 19.06
CA THR A 23 20.92 24.75 17.77
C THR A 23 21.65 23.67 16.97
N SER A 24 22.12 22.60 17.64
CA SER A 24 22.74 21.43 17.00
C SER A 24 22.23 20.13 17.64
N PRO A 25 20.96 19.77 17.40
CA PRO A 25 20.30 18.64 18.08
C PRO A 25 20.90 17.28 17.68
N LEU A 26 21.56 17.20 16.51
CA LEU A 26 22.16 15.96 16.01
C LEU A 26 23.62 15.75 16.45
N SER A 27 24.22 16.70 17.18
CA SER A 27 25.64 16.63 17.59
C SER A 27 25.98 15.38 18.39
N ASN A 28 25.05 14.88 19.22
CA ASN A 28 25.28 13.67 20.01
C ASN A 28 24.99 12.37 19.22
N ALA A 29 24.34 12.43 18.07
CA ALA A 29 23.93 11.23 17.33
C ALA A 29 25.14 10.37 16.92
N THR A 30 26.28 11.00 16.63
CA THR A 30 27.51 10.33 16.18
C THR A 30 28.29 9.63 17.29
N GLN A 31 27.84 9.75 18.55
CA GLN A 31 28.51 9.08 19.67
C GLN A 31 28.41 7.56 19.51
N PRO A 32 29.53 6.81 19.63
CA PRO A 32 29.52 5.35 19.43
C PRO A 32 28.56 4.59 20.35
N ALA A 33 28.33 5.09 21.57
CA ALA A 33 27.41 4.49 22.54
C ALA A 33 25.92 4.78 22.26
N LEU A 34 25.61 5.68 21.30
CA LEU A 34 24.26 6.01 20.88
C LEU A 34 23.95 5.36 19.53
N TYR A 35 24.39 6.00 18.44
CA TYR A 35 24.17 5.51 17.09
C TYR A 35 25.45 5.37 16.26
N GLY A 36 26.58 5.93 16.71
CA GLY A 36 27.85 5.85 16.00
C GLY A 36 27.74 6.32 14.55
N ALA A 37 28.04 5.43 13.60
CA ALA A 37 27.99 5.70 12.17
C ALA A 37 26.69 5.24 11.48
N GLU A 38 25.65 4.88 12.23
CA GLU A 38 24.37 4.45 11.66
C GLU A 38 23.58 5.58 11.01
N LYS A 39 22.82 5.23 9.97
CA LYS A 39 21.77 6.10 9.43
C LYS A 39 20.62 6.17 10.43
N ILE A 40 20.47 7.29 11.13
CA ILE A 40 19.46 7.46 12.20
C ILE A 40 18.14 8.06 11.74
N TYR A 41 17.79 7.94 10.46
CA TYR A 41 16.55 8.49 9.94
C TYR A 41 15.95 7.64 8.84
N SER A 42 14.63 7.63 8.75
CA SER A 42 13.94 7.19 7.55
C SER A 42 13.88 8.35 6.55
N GLU A 43 13.87 8.03 5.27
CA GLU A 43 13.97 9.01 4.19
C GLU A 43 12.94 8.72 3.11
N LYS A 44 12.18 9.75 2.72
CA LYS A 44 11.21 9.70 1.64
C LYS A 44 11.77 10.44 0.44
N ILE A 45 11.75 9.78 -0.71
CA ILE A 45 12.05 10.38 -2.02
C ILE A 45 10.71 10.59 -2.70
N LEU A 46 10.41 11.82 -3.08
CA LEU A 46 9.14 12.19 -3.70
C LEU A 46 9.26 12.17 -5.23
N GLU A 47 8.16 11.91 -5.93
CA GLU A 47 8.09 12.12 -7.38
C GLU A 47 8.14 13.62 -7.73
N ASN A 48 8.61 13.96 -8.93
CA ASN A 48 8.65 15.35 -9.41
C ASN A 48 7.29 15.80 -10.00
N SER A 49 6.22 15.56 -9.24
CA SER A 49 4.84 15.89 -9.60
C SER A 49 4.27 16.89 -8.59
N PRO A 50 3.34 17.77 -8.98
CA PRO A 50 2.60 18.62 -8.04
C PRO A 50 1.81 17.84 -6.97
N LEU A 51 1.55 16.56 -7.19
CA LEU A 51 0.88 15.68 -6.23
C LEU A 51 1.82 15.19 -5.12
N GLU A 52 3.13 15.28 -5.36
CA GLU A 52 4.21 15.04 -4.39
C GLU A 52 4.05 13.71 -3.64
N ARG A 53 3.67 12.67 -4.40
CA ARG A 53 3.57 11.30 -3.88
C ARG A 53 4.95 10.73 -3.57
N ILE A 54 4.99 9.74 -2.69
CA ILE A 54 6.23 9.07 -2.31
C ILE A 54 6.62 8.15 -3.46
N LEU A 55 7.82 8.31 -4.01
CA LEU A 55 8.38 7.40 -5.00
C LEU A 55 9.15 6.26 -4.33
N GLN A 56 9.91 6.59 -3.28
CA GLN A 56 10.66 5.62 -2.49
C GLN A 56 10.69 6.00 -1.02
N GLN A 57 10.78 4.99 -0.15
CA GLN A 57 11.04 5.17 1.27
C GLN A 57 12.18 4.26 1.71
N LYS A 58 13.20 4.84 2.34
CA LYS A 58 14.32 4.13 2.95
C LYS A 58 14.14 4.11 4.45
N GLN A 59 14.30 2.94 5.08
CA GLN A 59 14.23 2.82 6.53
C GLN A 59 15.51 3.31 7.21
N VAL A 60 15.42 3.43 8.53
CA VAL A 60 16.54 3.72 9.43
C VAL A 60 17.56 2.58 9.37
N GLY A 61 18.84 2.90 9.45
CA GLY A 61 19.96 1.95 9.47
C GLY A 61 20.69 1.86 8.13
N ASN A 62 22.01 1.68 8.17
CA ASN A 62 22.84 1.63 6.96
C ASN A 62 22.48 0.46 6.05
N ALA A 63 22.10 -0.68 6.64
CA ALA A 63 21.71 -1.89 5.91
C ALA A 63 20.51 -1.69 4.96
N TRP A 64 19.66 -0.70 5.23
CA TRP A 64 18.45 -0.42 4.44
C TRP A 64 18.65 0.69 3.41
N ASN A 65 19.83 1.30 3.34
CA ASN A 65 20.04 2.46 2.48
C ASN A 65 19.90 2.14 0.98
N ASP A 66 20.22 0.91 0.60
CA ASP A 66 20.13 0.41 -0.78
C ASP A 66 18.96 -0.56 -0.98
N LYS A 67 18.07 -0.66 0.01
CA LYS A 67 16.84 -1.47 -0.01
C LYS A 67 15.60 -0.58 0.24
N PRO A 68 15.30 0.37 -0.66
CA PRO A 68 14.11 1.20 -0.49
C PRO A 68 12.83 0.39 -0.75
N VAL A 69 11.78 0.68 0.01
CA VAL A 69 10.41 0.42 -0.45
C VAL A 69 10.16 1.33 -1.66
N GLN A 70 9.63 0.78 -2.74
CA GLN A 70 9.31 1.52 -3.96
C GLN A 70 7.81 1.58 -4.17
N PHE A 71 7.34 2.72 -4.65
CA PHE A 71 5.93 2.97 -4.91
C PHE A 71 5.73 3.33 -6.38
N GLY A 72 4.79 2.65 -7.02
CA GLY A 72 4.33 2.90 -8.39
C GLY A 72 2.87 3.33 -8.38
N TYR A 73 2.52 4.27 -9.26
CA TYR A 73 1.16 4.79 -9.37
C TYR A 73 0.77 4.92 -10.83
N ASP A 74 -0.10 4.03 -11.26
CA ASP A 74 -0.52 3.89 -12.65
C ASP A 74 -2.05 3.76 -12.73
N ALA A 75 -2.55 3.64 -13.95
CA ALA A 75 -3.88 3.11 -14.19
C ALA A 75 -3.77 1.65 -14.66
N ASN A 76 -4.81 0.85 -14.43
CA ASN A 76 -4.82 -0.52 -14.92
C ASN A 76 -4.75 -0.56 -16.46
N THR A 77 -4.19 -1.64 -16.99
CA THR A 77 -4.09 -1.94 -18.41
C THR A 77 -4.92 -3.18 -18.74
N THR A 78 -5.13 -3.45 -20.03
CA THR A 78 -5.76 -4.71 -20.46
C THR A 78 -4.93 -5.94 -20.06
N ALA A 79 -3.61 -5.82 -19.96
CA ALA A 79 -2.74 -6.91 -19.55
C ALA A 79 -2.87 -7.27 -18.06
N ASP A 80 -3.42 -6.38 -17.23
CA ASP A 80 -3.65 -6.67 -15.81
C ASP A 80 -4.81 -7.67 -15.60
N ALA A 81 -5.72 -7.80 -16.58
CA ALA A 81 -6.83 -8.76 -16.59
C ALA A 81 -7.63 -8.78 -15.27
N VAL A 82 -7.96 -7.60 -14.74
CA VAL A 82 -8.67 -7.48 -13.46
C VAL A 82 -10.13 -7.86 -13.65
N LYS A 83 -10.56 -8.97 -13.04
CA LYS A 83 -11.95 -9.44 -13.13
C LYS A 83 -12.91 -8.42 -12.54
N LYS A 84 -14.01 -8.18 -13.27
CA LYS A 84 -15.10 -7.32 -12.83
C LYS A 84 -16.21 -8.17 -12.24
N TYR A 85 -16.19 -8.26 -10.92
CA TYR A 85 -17.26 -8.89 -10.14
C TYR A 85 -18.39 -7.89 -9.91
N THR A 86 -19.63 -8.34 -10.06
CA THR A 86 -20.84 -7.57 -9.77
C THR A 86 -21.75 -8.39 -8.88
N THR A 87 -22.54 -7.72 -8.05
CA THR A 87 -23.56 -8.36 -7.23
C THR A 87 -24.95 -7.85 -7.60
N VAL A 88 -25.97 -8.66 -7.30
CA VAL A 88 -27.37 -8.23 -7.22
C VAL A 88 -27.83 -8.44 -5.78
N THR A 89 -28.21 -7.37 -5.10
CA THR A 89 -28.60 -7.43 -3.67
C THR A 89 -30.11 -7.35 -3.47
N THR A 90 -30.64 -8.26 -2.66
CA THR A 90 -32.05 -8.30 -2.26
C THR A 90 -32.19 -8.28 -0.74
N TRP A 91 -33.39 -7.97 -0.26
CA TRP A 91 -33.71 -8.02 1.17
C TRP A 91 -34.47 -9.31 1.49
N VAL A 92 -33.86 -10.19 2.29
CA VAL A 92 -34.41 -11.50 2.64
C VAL A 92 -34.26 -11.70 4.15
N ASN A 93 -35.35 -12.07 4.82
CA ASN A 93 -35.37 -12.39 6.26
C ASN A 93 -34.75 -11.31 7.17
N GLY A 94 -34.90 -10.02 6.82
CA GLY A 94 -34.40 -8.92 7.64
C GLY A 94 -32.91 -8.61 7.45
N ALA A 95 -32.27 -9.16 6.41
CA ALA A 95 -30.88 -8.89 6.06
C ALA A 95 -30.69 -8.72 4.55
N THR A 96 -29.56 -8.14 4.16
CA THR A 96 -29.11 -8.09 2.76
C THR A 96 -28.61 -9.46 2.32
N SER A 97 -29.06 -9.91 1.14
CA SER A 97 -28.58 -11.10 0.45
C SER A 97 -28.09 -10.71 -0.92
N SER A 98 -26.78 -10.78 -1.14
CA SER A 98 -26.14 -10.47 -2.43
C SER A 98 -25.92 -11.77 -3.22
N VAL A 99 -26.02 -11.71 -4.54
CA VAL A 99 -25.67 -12.82 -5.44
C VAL A 99 -24.54 -12.37 -6.35
N LEU A 100 -23.43 -13.11 -6.34
CA LEU A 100 -22.22 -12.76 -7.09
C LEU A 100 -22.30 -13.20 -8.56
N SER A 101 -21.74 -12.39 -9.45
CA SER A 101 -21.56 -12.68 -10.87
C SER A 101 -20.22 -12.13 -11.39
N GLN A 102 -19.63 -12.78 -12.40
CA GLN A 102 -18.44 -12.31 -13.10
C GLN A 102 -18.54 -12.69 -14.57
N SER A 103 -18.59 -11.69 -15.44
CA SER A 103 -18.76 -11.88 -16.89
C SER A 103 -17.77 -11.09 -17.73
N SER A 104 -17.02 -10.18 -17.10
CA SER A 104 -16.11 -9.27 -17.79
C SER A 104 -14.90 -8.92 -16.93
N GLU A 105 -13.96 -8.20 -17.53
CA GLU A 105 -12.79 -7.61 -16.89
C GLU A 105 -12.89 -6.08 -17.02
N TYR A 106 -12.18 -5.37 -16.15
CA TYR A 106 -12.04 -3.91 -16.29
C TYR A 106 -11.21 -3.56 -17.52
N ALA A 107 -11.70 -2.63 -18.32
CA ALA A 107 -10.94 -2.08 -19.43
C ALA A 107 -9.76 -1.23 -18.92
N ALA A 108 -8.81 -0.92 -19.80
CA ALA A 108 -7.68 -0.06 -19.46
C ALA A 108 -8.16 1.32 -18.95
N ALA A 109 -7.41 1.87 -18.00
CA ALA A 109 -7.62 3.17 -17.38
C ALA A 109 -8.97 3.34 -16.64
N GLN A 110 -9.55 2.25 -16.13
CA GLN A 110 -10.77 2.31 -15.32
C GLN A 110 -10.50 2.26 -13.81
N LEU A 111 -9.33 1.76 -13.41
CA LEU A 111 -8.93 1.57 -12.03
C LEU A 111 -7.59 2.26 -11.77
N TYR A 112 -7.44 2.81 -10.57
CA TYR A 112 -6.14 3.18 -10.04
C TYR A 112 -5.35 1.92 -9.70
N LYS A 113 -4.09 1.86 -10.12
CA LYS A 113 -3.15 0.77 -9.86
C LYS A 113 -2.01 1.30 -9.01
N ASN A 114 -1.94 0.88 -7.75
CA ASN A 114 -0.86 1.22 -6.84
C ASN A 114 0.05 0.00 -6.66
N THR A 115 1.34 0.15 -6.94
CA THR A 115 2.32 -0.92 -6.77
C THR A 115 3.24 -0.59 -5.61
N VAL A 116 3.51 -1.55 -4.73
CA VAL A 116 4.49 -1.46 -3.66
C VAL A 116 5.46 -2.61 -3.81
N THR A 117 6.74 -2.29 -3.94
CA THR A 117 7.84 -3.25 -3.84
C THR A 117 8.49 -3.06 -2.49
N ASP A 118 8.47 -4.08 -1.64
CA ASP A 118 9.11 -4.01 -0.32
C ASP A 118 10.65 -4.09 -0.39
N GLU A 119 11.30 -3.96 0.75
CA GLU A 119 12.76 -3.96 0.88
C GLU A 119 13.43 -5.28 0.46
N ASP A 120 12.65 -6.37 0.38
CA ASP A 120 13.11 -7.69 -0.07
C ASP A 120 12.71 -8.00 -1.53
N GLY A 121 12.06 -7.05 -2.21
CA GLY A 121 11.66 -7.17 -3.61
C GLY A 121 10.31 -7.84 -3.84
N ASN A 122 9.51 -8.10 -2.79
CA ASN A 122 8.16 -8.63 -2.95
C ASN A 122 7.23 -7.53 -3.47
N ILE A 123 6.46 -7.86 -4.50
CA ILE A 123 5.57 -6.90 -5.16
C ILE A 123 4.13 -7.14 -4.73
N THR A 124 3.48 -6.08 -4.25
CA THR A 124 2.04 -6.02 -4.00
C THR A 124 1.42 -4.95 -4.89
N ILE A 125 0.34 -5.28 -5.58
CA ILE A 125 -0.41 -4.38 -6.46
C ILE A 125 -1.84 -4.29 -5.95
N GLU A 126 -2.32 -3.07 -5.73
CA GLU A 126 -3.67 -2.76 -5.32
C GLU A 126 -4.41 -2.04 -6.45
N PHE A 127 -5.59 -2.54 -6.79
CA PHE A 127 -6.47 -1.92 -7.78
C PHE A 127 -7.69 -1.30 -7.08
N LYS A 128 -7.93 -0.01 -7.33
CA LYS A 128 -9.03 0.76 -6.73
C LYS A 128 -9.94 1.36 -7.79
N ASN A 129 -11.24 1.45 -7.50
CA ASN A 129 -12.18 2.18 -8.33
C ASN A 129 -12.13 3.71 -8.05
N GLY A 130 -12.92 4.48 -8.79
CA GLY A 130 -13.03 5.93 -8.63
C GLY A 130 -13.57 6.41 -7.28
N GLU A 131 -14.22 5.51 -6.51
CA GLU A 131 -14.74 5.78 -5.17
C GLU A 131 -13.72 5.47 -4.06
N GLY A 132 -12.53 4.97 -4.43
CA GLY A 132 -11.46 4.61 -3.49
C GLY A 132 -11.58 3.22 -2.88
N GLN A 133 -12.58 2.43 -3.29
CA GLN A 133 -12.72 1.04 -2.84
C GLN A 133 -11.66 0.16 -3.50
N VAL A 134 -10.98 -0.67 -2.70
CA VAL A 134 -10.05 -1.69 -3.18
C VAL A 134 -10.86 -2.82 -3.79
N LEU A 135 -10.63 -3.17 -5.06
CA LEU A 135 -11.31 -4.26 -5.75
C LEU A 135 -10.45 -5.53 -5.87
N LEU A 136 -9.13 -5.36 -5.99
CA LEU A 136 -8.17 -6.45 -6.07
C LEU A 136 -6.88 -6.07 -5.33
N VAL A 137 -6.41 -6.99 -4.50
CA VAL A 137 -5.02 -7.02 -4.02
C VAL A 137 -4.34 -8.21 -4.66
N ARG A 138 -3.31 -7.94 -5.46
CA ARG A 138 -2.48 -8.93 -6.15
C ARG A 138 -1.10 -8.96 -5.52
N LYS A 139 -0.69 -10.10 -4.99
CA LYS A 139 0.70 -10.33 -4.59
C LYS A 139 1.41 -11.14 -5.65
N MET A 140 2.65 -10.77 -5.98
CA MET A 140 3.47 -11.52 -6.93
C MET A 140 4.28 -12.58 -6.19
N ASN A 141 4.13 -13.84 -6.60
CA ASN A 141 5.01 -14.94 -6.22
C ASN A 141 5.84 -15.33 -7.45
N GLY A 142 6.99 -14.67 -7.61
CA GLY A 142 7.75 -14.70 -8.86
C GLY A 142 6.92 -14.12 -10.01
N THR A 143 6.60 -14.94 -11.01
CA THR A 143 5.74 -14.55 -12.14
C THR A 143 4.26 -14.82 -11.90
N GLN A 144 3.90 -15.54 -10.83
CA GLN A 144 2.52 -15.91 -10.54
C GLN A 144 1.82 -14.80 -9.74
N SER A 145 0.58 -14.52 -10.11
CA SER A 145 -0.29 -13.59 -9.39
C SER A 145 -1.15 -14.32 -8.37
N VAL A 146 -1.14 -13.83 -7.13
CA VAL A 146 -1.94 -14.34 -6.01
C VAL A 146 -2.99 -13.28 -5.67
N ASP A 147 -4.22 -13.50 -6.15
CA ASP A 147 -5.25 -12.46 -6.23
C ASP A 147 -6.32 -12.62 -5.15
N THR A 148 -6.54 -11.56 -4.36
CA THR A 148 -7.69 -11.47 -3.45
C THR A 148 -8.63 -10.36 -3.91
N TYR A 149 -9.85 -10.72 -4.30
CA TYR A 149 -10.85 -9.75 -4.74
C TYR A 149 -11.76 -9.33 -3.59
N TYR A 150 -12.18 -8.07 -3.64
CA TYR A 150 -13.12 -7.47 -2.71
C TYR A 150 -14.30 -6.96 -3.53
N VAL A 151 -15.49 -7.47 -3.25
CA VAL A 151 -16.68 -7.19 -4.04
C VAL A 151 -17.66 -6.42 -3.19
N TYR A 152 -18.05 -5.25 -3.66
CA TYR A 152 -19.02 -4.39 -3.00
C TYR A 152 -20.38 -4.53 -3.67
N ASN A 153 -21.42 -4.39 -2.86
CA ASN A 153 -22.78 -4.29 -3.37
C ASN A 153 -23.16 -2.88 -3.79
N GLU A 154 -24.36 -2.73 -4.32
CA GLU A 154 -24.94 -1.46 -4.81
C GLU A 154 -25.14 -0.42 -3.71
N TYR A 155 -24.96 -0.81 -2.44
CA TYR A 155 -25.00 0.05 -1.26
C TYR A 155 -23.60 0.36 -0.71
N ASN A 156 -22.53 0.07 -1.48
CA ASN A 156 -21.13 0.27 -1.11
C ASN A 156 -20.68 -0.51 0.13
N GLN A 157 -21.37 -1.61 0.44
CA GLN A 157 -20.98 -2.54 1.51
C GLN A 157 -20.12 -3.65 0.92
N LEU A 158 -19.08 -4.08 1.64
CA LEU A 158 -18.29 -5.25 1.26
C LEU A 158 -19.15 -6.51 1.40
N ALA A 159 -19.53 -7.11 0.27
CA ALA A 159 -20.38 -8.29 0.21
C ALA A 159 -19.57 -9.60 0.17
N TYR A 160 -18.42 -9.59 -0.53
CA TYR A 160 -17.56 -10.78 -0.64
C TYR A 160 -16.07 -10.45 -0.58
N VAL A 161 -15.30 -11.39 -0.04
CA VAL A 161 -13.85 -11.47 -0.19
C VAL A 161 -13.52 -12.81 -0.86
N ILE A 162 -13.02 -12.75 -2.10
CA ILE A 162 -12.68 -13.94 -2.88
C ILE A 162 -11.19 -14.22 -2.71
N SER A 163 -10.88 -15.34 -2.05
CA SER A 163 -9.50 -15.75 -1.76
C SER A 163 -8.74 -16.18 -3.02
N PRO A 164 -7.40 -16.25 -2.97
CA PRO A 164 -6.58 -16.63 -4.14
C PRO A 164 -6.94 -17.96 -4.79
N LEU A 165 -7.31 -18.98 -4.01
CA LEU A 165 -7.69 -20.27 -4.59
C LEU A 165 -9.07 -20.21 -5.27
N ALA A 166 -10.00 -19.46 -4.69
CA ALA A 166 -11.33 -19.22 -5.25
C ALA A 166 -11.26 -18.38 -6.54
N SER A 167 -10.37 -17.38 -6.58
CA SER A 167 -10.22 -16.49 -7.74
C SER A 167 -9.65 -17.19 -8.97
N VAL A 168 -8.86 -18.25 -8.78
CA VAL A 168 -8.34 -19.12 -9.87
C VAL A 168 -9.35 -20.20 -10.27
N SER A 169 -9.99 -20.86 -9.30
CA SER A 169 -10.90 -21.99 -9.56
C SER A 169 -12.29 -21.55 -10.05
N GLY A 170 -12.68 -20.29 -9.82
CA GLY A 170 -14.03 -19.80 -10.09
C GLY A 170 -15.08 -20.30 -9.08
N ALA A 171 -14.69 -21.06 -8.06
CA ALA A 171 -15.57 -21.51 -6.99
C ALA A 171 -15.56 -20.47 -5.86
N VAL A 172 -16.68 -19.79 -5.63
CA VAL A 172 -16.92 -19.01 -4.42
C VAL A 172 -17.55 -19.91 -3.37
N ASP A 173 -16.91 -19.99 -2.21
CA ASP A 173 -17.46 -20.67 -1.03
C ASP A 173 -18.52 -19.74 -0.43
N ASP A 174 -19.76 -20.21 -0.44
CA ASP A 174 -20.89 -19.49 0.14
C ASP A 174 -20.86 -19.77 1.65
N ALA A 175 -20.54 -18.76 2.45
CA ALA A 175 -20.57 -18.90 3.90
C ALA A 175 -22.01 -19.19 4.33
N THR A 176 -22.24 -20.42 4.81
CA THR A 176 -23.53 -20.93 5.31
C THR A 176 -23.80 -20.49 6.74
#